data_AF-A0AAD9WWW2-F1
#
_entry.id   AF-A0AAD9WWW2-F1
#
_cell.length_a   1.000
_cell.length_b   1.000
_cell.length_c   1.000
_cell.angle_alpha   90.00
_cell.angle_beta   90.00
_cell.angle_gamma   90.00
#
_symmetry.space_group_name_H-M   'P 1'
#
loop_
_entity.id
_entity.type
_entity.pdbx_description
1 polymer ?
#
loop_
_entity_poly.entity_id
_entity_poly.type
_entity_poly.pdbx_seq_one_letter_code
_entity_poly.pdbx_strand_id
1 'polypeptide(L)'
;MASSYDKDFSPLESSSNPERNLFSRPFIQSTEVLPDGSLKQPSHAEQVLNWHTRNATVQNRVLHSIDQKIDQVSHHVSQHDHQLQHLDSTLRNMYTDLQSRVSRLDVDLHQYINQGYFGPEFDSKEREIRQLKD
;
A
#
# COMPACT_ATOMS: atom_id res chain seq x y z
N MET A 1 -24.16 -40.99 -5.84
CA MET A 1 -23.54 -42.30 -5.56
C MET A 1 -22.10 -42.04 -5.17
N ALA A 2 -21.74 -42.30 -3.91
CA ALA A 2 -20.37 -42.10 -3.43
C ALA A 2 -19.44 -43.09 -4.15
N SER A 3 -18.32 -42.59 -4.67
CA SER A 3 -17.35 -43.37 -5.43
C SER A 3 -16.69 -44.42 -4.53
N SER A 4 -16.40 -45.61 -5.07
CA SER A 4 -15.69 -46.72 -4.38
C SER A 4 -14.40 -46.28 -3.67
N TYR A 5 -13.81 -45.16 -4.11
CA TYR A 5 -12.59 -44.57 -3.56
C TYR A 5 -12.72 -44.06 -2.13
N ASP A 6 -13.92 -43.66 -1.67
CA ASP A 6 -14.10 -43.16 -0.29
C ASP A 6 -13.88 -44.27 0.77
N LYS A 7 -13.98 -45.55 0.37
CA LYS A 7 -13.72 -46.69 1.26
C LYS A 7 -12.24 -47.02 1.38
N ASP A 8 -11.46 -46.82 0.32
CA ASP A 8 -10.03 -47.12 0.29
C ASP A 8 -9.20 -45.94 0.82
N PHE A 9 -9.75 -44.72 0.77
CA PHE A 9 -9.10 -43.50 1.24
C PHE A 9 -10.12 -42.65 2.00
N SER A 10 -10.31 -42.95 3.29
CA SER A 10 -11.15 -42.12 4.15
C SER A 10 -10.66 -40.67 4.14
N PRO A 11 -11.55 -39.66 4.01
CA PRO A 11 -11.18 -38.26 4.01
C PRO A 11 -10.40 -37.90 5.28
N LEU A 12 -9.22 -37.29 5.11
CA LEU A 12 -8.37 -36.90 6.25
C LEU A 12 -9.09 -35.89 7.14
N GLU A 13 -8.97 -36.06 8.45
CA GLU A 13 -9.56 -35.16 9.45
C GLU A 13 -9.09 -33.72 9.22
N SER A 14 -10.04 -32.81 9.02
CA SER A 14 -9.76 -31.38 8.99
C SER A 14 -9.56 -30.88 10.41
N SER A 15 -8.37 -30.35 10.71
CA SER A 15 -8.25 -29.43 11.83
C SER A 15 -8.68 -28.04 11.37
N SER A 16 -9.81 -27.58 11.90
CA SER A 16 -10.24 -26.19 11.79
C SER A 16 -9.87 -25.50 13.09
N ASN A 17 -9.11 -24.40 13.01
CA ASN A 17 -8.96 -23.51 14.15
C ASN A 17 -9.93 -22.32 13.96
N PRO A 18 -11.15 -22.38 14.54
CA PRO A 18 -12.19 -21.39 14.30
C PRO A 18 -11.82 -19.99 14.80
N GLU A 19 -10.89 -19.85 15.75
CA GLU A 19 -10.42 -18.54 16.20
C GLU A 19 -9.53 -17.82 15.17
N ARG A 20 -8.96 -18.55 14.21
CA ARG A 20 -7.96 -18.01 13.27
C ARG A 20 -8.37 -18.10 11.81
N ASN A 21 -9.58 -18.58 11.50
CA ASN A 21 -10.05 -18.84 10.13
C ASN A 21 -9.03 -19.62 9.28
N LEU A 22 -8.31 -20.57 9.90
CA LEU A 22 -7.28 -21.36 9.26
C LEU A 22 -7.78 -22.80 9.09
N PHE A 23 -7.80 -23.26 7.84
CA PHE A 23 -8.01 -24.65 7.46
C PHE A 23 -6.66 -25.28 7.12
N SER A 24 -6.26 -26.33 7.84
CA SER A 24 -5.01 -27.04 7.53
C SER A 24 -5.27 -28.51 7.17
N ARG A 25 -4.70 -28.94 6.05
CA ARG A 25 -4.64 -30.33 5.57
C ARG A 25 -3.29 -30.54 4.88
N PRO A 26 -2.65 -31.72 5.03
CA PRO A 26 -3.05 -32.87 5.86
C PRO A 26 -2.57 -32.77 7.32
N PHE A 27 -3.41 -33.10 8.31
CA PHE A 27 -2.95 -33.31 9.68
C PHE A 27 -3.41 -34.69 10.15
N ILE A 28 -2.46 -35.59 10.34
CA ILE A 28 -2.69 -36.99 10.69
C ILE A 28 -2.69 -37.09 12.21
N GLN A 29 -3.84 -37.45 12.77
CA GLN A 29 -4.00 -37.80 14.17
C GLN A 29 -4.06 -39.31 14.32
N SER A 30 -3.41 -39.84 15.36
CA SER A 30 -3.50 -41.25 15.66
C SER A 30 -4.87 -41.58 16.24
N THR A 31 -5.60 -42.46 15.57
CA THR A 31 -6.91 -42.97 16.01
C THR A 31 -6.84 -44.40 16.54
N GLU A 32 -5.69 -45.07 16.38
CA GLU A 32 -5.47 -46.46 16.82
C GLU A 32 -5.08 -46.50 18.30
N VAL A 33 -5.85 -47.25 19.11
CA VAL A 33 -5.59 -47.48 20.54
C VAL A 33 -4.88 -48.82 20.72
N LEU A 34 -3.72 -48.80 21.37
CA LEU A 34 -2.92 -49.96 21.72
C LEU A 34 -3.59 -50.77 22.86
N PRO A 35 -3.23 -52.05 23.04
CA PRO A 35 -3.82 -52.92 24.07
C PRO A 35 -3.68 -52.41 25.51
N ASP A 36 -2.73 -51.50 25.75
CA ASP A 36 -2.50 -50.83 27.04
C ASP A 36 -3.40 -49.58 27.23
N GLY A 37 -4.26 -49.27 26.27
CA GLY A 37 -5.15 -48.11 26.26
C GLY A 37 -4.50 -46.83 25.75
N SER A 38 -3.22 -46.84 25.36
CA SER A 38 -2.53 -45.67 24.82
C SER A 38 -2.80 -45.49 23.32
N LEU A 39 -2.72 -44.24 22.81
CA LEU A 39 -2.81 -44.01 21.37
C LEU A 39 -1.47 -44.34 20.70
N LYS A 40 -1.52 -45.02 19.56
CA LYS A 40 -0.35 -45.29 18.73
C LYS A 40 0.33 -43.98 18.37
N GLN A 41 1.65 -43.90 18.50
CA GLN A 41 2.36 -42.70 18.08
C GLN A 41 2.38 -42.59 16.54
N PRO A 42 2.26 -41.38 15.97
CA PRO A 42 2.41 -41.19 14.53
C PRO A 42 3.79 -41.71 14.08
N SER A 43 3.81 -42.43 12.96
CA SER A 43 5.04 -42.84 12.29
C SER A 43 5.91 -41.65 11.90
N HIS A 44 7.18 -41.89 11.59
CA HIS A 44 8.09 -40.82 11.17
C HIS A 44 7.57 -40.04 9.95
N ALA A 45 7.02 -40.75 8.96
CA ALA A 45 6.43 -40.12 7.77
C ALA A 45 5.23 -39.23 8.13
N GLU A 46 4.35 -39.67 9.04
CA GLU A 46 3.20 -38.90 9.51
C GLU A 46 3.62 -37.67 10.31
N GLN A 47 4.69 -37.78 11.12
CA GLN A 47 5.26 -36.64 11.84
C GLN A 47 5.83 -35.58 10.88
N VAL A 48 6.53 -36.01 9.83
CA VAL A 48 7.05 -35.11 8.79
C VAL A 48 5.91 -34.42 8.05
N LEU A 49 4.84 -35.14 7.69
CA LEU A 49 3.65 -34.55 7.06
C LEU A 49 2.98 -33.51 7.97
N ASN A 50 2.79 -33.83 9.25
CA ASN A 50 2.25 -32.89 10.23
C ASN A 50 3.14 -31.65 10.39
N TRP A 51 4.45 -31.82 10.37
CA TRP A 51 5.42 -30.72 10.41
C TRP A 51 5.32 -29.84 9.16
N HIS A 52 5.19 -30.42 7.96
CA HIS A 52 4.98 -29.67 6.73
C HIS A 52 3.70 -28.83 6.78
N THR A 53 2.59 -29.41 7.25
CA THR A 53 1.31 -28.70 7.38
C THR A 53 1.39 -27.55 8.37
N ARG A 54 2.08 -27.74 9.50
CA ARG A 54 2.36 -26.66 10.46
C ARG A 54 3.20 -25.55 9.84
N ASN A 55 4.26 -25.89 9.09
CA ASN A 55 5.08 -24.90 8.40
C ASN A 55 4.29 -24.12 7.36
N ALA A 56 3.50 -24.80 6.53
CA ALA A 56 2.65 -24.14 5.54
C ALA A 56 1.67 -23.16 6.20
N THR A 57 1.10 -23.53 7.35
CA THR A 57 0.23 -22.64 8.13
C THR A 57 0.96 -21.38 8.61
N VAL A 58 2.19 -21.53 9.12
CA VAL A 58 3.02 -20.40 9.55
C VAL A 58 3.42 -19.52 8.36
N GLN A 59 3.82 -20.13 7.24
CA GLN A 59 4.18 -19.41 6.02
C GLN A 59 2.99 -18.60 5.48
N ASN A 60 1.80 -19.21 5.40
CA ASN A 60 0.59 -18.52 4.96
C ASN A 60 0.25 -17.31 5.85
N ARG A 61 0.46 -17.43 7.17
CA ARG A 61 0.28 -16.30 8.10
C ARG A 61 1.26 -15.16 7.81
N VAL A 62 2.51 -15.48 7.53
CA VAL A 62 3.52 -14.46 7.18
C VAL A 62 3.16 -13.81 5.85
N LEU A 63 2.75 -14.59 4.84
CA LEU A 63 2.31 -14.08 3.55
C LEU A 63 1.12 -13.13 3.69
N HIS A 64 0.10 -13.47 4.49
CA HIS A 64 -1.01 -12.56 4.79
C HIS A 64 -0.55 -11.27 5.47
N SER A 65 0.43 -11.33 6.38
CA SER A 65 0.96 -10.11 7.01
C SER A 65 1.74 -9.24 6.01
N ILE A 66 2.42 -9.85 5.04
CA ILE A 66 3.12 -9.13 3.97
C ILE A 66 2.09 -8.46 3.05
N ASP A 67 1.06 -9.19 2.63
CA ASP A 67 -0.04 -8.70 1.81
C ASP A 67 -0.70 -7.45 2.42
N GLN A 68 -1.05 -7.51 3.71
CA GLN A 68 -1.59 -6.35 4.44
C GLN A 68 -0.65 -5.15 4.47
N LYS A 69 0.66 -5.37 4.61
CA LYS A 69 1.65 -4.28 4.58
C LYS A 69 1.80 -3.69 3.18
N ILE A 70 1.74 -4.52 2.14
CA ILE A 70 1.77 -4.07 0.74
C ILE A 70 0.54 -3.20 0.43
N ASP A 71 -0.64 -3.58 0.93
CA ASP A 71 -1.85 -2.78 0.78
C ASP A 71 -1.71 -1.41 1.46
N GLN A 72 -1.16 -1.38 2.68
CA GLN A 72 -0.89 -0.13 3.40
C GLN A 72 0.09 0.77 2.63
N VAL A 73 1.19 0.20 2.14
CA VAL A 73 2.18 0.96 1.34
C VAL A 73 1.55 1.48 0.06
N SER A 74 0.79 0.65 -0.66
CA SER A 74 0.09 1.06 -1.89
C SER A 74 -0.89 2.20 -1.64
N HIS A 75 -1.61 2.17 -0.52
CA HIS A 75 -2.51 3.24 -0.10
C HIS A 75 -1.75 4.54 0.17
N HIS A 76 -0.66 4.48 0.93
CA HIS A 76 0.17 5.66 1.24
C HIS A 76 0.81 6.27 -0.02
N VAL A 77 1.33 5.45 -0.93
CA VAL A 77 1.85 5.91 -2.23
C VAL A 77 0.77 6.65 -3.00
N SER A 78 -0.43 6.07 -3.09
CA SER A 78 -1.57 6.71 -3.77
C SER A 78 -1.92 8.06 -3.13
N GLN A 79 -1.97 8.14 -1.80
CA GLN A 79 -2.24 9.41 -1.10
C GLN A 79 -1.18 10.47 -1.38
N HIS A 80 0.11 10.09 -1.35
CA HIS A 80 1.21 10.99 -1.60
C HIS A 80 1.21 11.50 -3.06
N ASP A 81 0.87 10.65 -4.02
CA ASP A 81 0.73 11.05 -5.43
C ASP A 81 -0.36 12.13 -5.58
N HIS A 82 -1.50 12.00 -4.89
CA HIS A 82 -2.54 13.04 -4.90
C HIS A 82 -2.06 14.34 -4.28
N GLN A 83 -1.31 14.27 -3.17
CA GLN A 83 -0.71 15.46 -2.53
C GLN A 83 0.30 16.15 -3.45
N LEU A 84 1.13 15.37 -4.17
CA LEU A 84 2.08 15.90 -5.14
C LEU A 84 1.38 16.57 -6.32
N GLN A 85 0.30 15.99 -6.85
CA GLN A 85 -0.51 16.61 -7.90
C GLN A 85 -1.16 17.93 -7.43
N HIS A 86 -1.66 17.96 -6.19
CA HIS A 86 -2.19 19.18 -5.60
C HIS A 86 -1.11 20.25 -5.44
N LEU A 87 0.09 19.87 -4.98
CA LEU A 87 1.21 20.79 -4.84
C LEU A 87 1.68 21.33 -6.20
N ASP A 88 1.81 20.48 -7.22
CA ASP A 88 2.18 20.89 -8.59
C ASP A 88 1.16 21.88 -9.16
N SER A 89 -0.14 21.62 -9.00
CA SER A 89 -1.18 22.56 -9.46
C SER A 89 -1.13 23.89 -8.70
N THR A 90 -0.87 23.86 -7.39
CA THR A 90 -0.72 25.08 -6.58
C THR A 90 0.50 25.89 -7.02
N LEU A 91 1.65 25.24 -7.24
CA LEU A 91 2.88 25.87 -7.71
C LEU A 91 2.70 26.49 -9.10
N ARG A 92 2.05 25.76 -10.02
CA ARG A 92 1.72 26.29 -11.35
C ARG A 92 0.83 27.51 -11.27
N ASN A 93 -0.21 27.48 -10.43
CA ASN A 93 -1.10 28.63 -10.24
C ASN A 93 -0.34 29.84 -9.70
N MET A 94 0.50 29.67 -8.67
CA MET A 94 1.33 30.75 -8.14
C MET A 94 2.30 31.31 -9.18
N TYR A 95 2.95 30.44 -9.96
CA TYR A 95 3.83 30.86 -11.05
C TYR A 95 3.08 31.67 -12.11
N THR A 96 1.90 31.21 -12.54
CA THR A 96 1.08 31.93 -13.53
C THR A 96 0.60 33.28 -13.00
N ASP A 97 0.23 33.35 -11.72
CA ASP A 97 -0.18 34.60 -11.08
C ASP A 97 0.98 35.60 -11.03
N LEU A 98 2.15 35.15 -10.58
CA LEU A 98 3.37 35.95 -10.53
C LEU A 98 3.76 36.48 -11.92
N GLN A 99 3.74 35.61 -12.93
CA GLN A 99 4.02 35.98 -14.32
C GLN A 99 3.01 37.02 -14.83
N SER A 100 1.72 36.86 -14.51
CA SER A 100 0.68 37.82 -14.90
C SER A 100 0.89 39.19 -14.24
N ARG A 101 1.31 39.21 -12.97
CA ARG A 101 1.58 40.44 -12.21
C ARG A 101 2.80 41.17 -12.75
N VAL A 102 3.90 40.46 -13.02
CA VAL A 102 5.08 41.03 -13.68
C VAL A 102 4.72 41.62 -15.04
N SER A 103 3.93 40.90 -15.84
CA SER A 103 3.51 41.35 -17.17
C SER A 103 2.66 42.63 -17.11
N ARG A 104 1.74 42.73 -16.13
CA ARG A 104 0.94 43.93 -15.90
C ARG A 104 1.80 45.12 -15.49
N LEU A 105 2.72 44.91 -14.55
CA LEU A 105 3.64 45.96 -14.11
C LEU A 105 4.53 46.43 -15.28
N ASP A 106 5.03 45.52 -16.12
CA ASP A 106 5.80 45.86 -17.31
C ASP A 106 4.96 46.73 -18.27
N VAL A 107 3.69 46.39 -18.52
CA VAL A 107 2.79 47.19 -19.37
C VAL A 107 2.56 48.58 -18.79
N ASP A 108 2.30 48.69 -17.48
CA ASP A 108 2.10 49.98 -16.80
C ASP A 108 3.35 50.87 -16.92
N LEU A 109 4.55 50.31 -16.74
CA LEU A 109 5.81 51.05 -16.88
C LEU A 109 6.00 51.56 -18.31
N HIS A 110 5.72 50.73 -19.33
CA HIS A 110 5.78 51.16 -20.72
C HIS A 110 4.79 52.30 -21.00
N GLN A 111 3.60 52.27 -20.39
CA GLN A 111 2.63 53.35 -20.53
C GLN A 111 3.16 54.67 -19.93
N TYR A 112 3.77 54.64 -18.75
CA TYR A 112 4.39 55.82 -18.14
C TYR A 112 5.54 56.38 -18.97
N ILE A 113 6.41 55.51 -19.52
CA ILE A 113 7.49 55.91 -20.44
C ILE A 113 6.92 56.64 -21.67
N ASN A 114 5.87 56.09 -22.29
CA ASN A 114 5.22 56.71 -23.44
C ASN A 114 4.56 58.06 -23.13
N GLN A 115 4.16 58.27 -21.87
CA GLN A 115 3.60 59.53 -21.37
C GLN A 115 4.69 60.51 -20.87
N GLY A 116 5.97 60.12 -20.88
CA GLY A 116 7.08 60.92 -20.35
C GLY A 116 7.04 61.08 -18.83
N TYR A 117 6.35 60.19 -18.11
CA TYR A 117 6.17 60.27 -16.67
C TYR A 117 7.17 59.38 -15.93
N PHE A 118 8.01 60.00 -15.10
CA PHE A 118 9.03 59.32 -14.27
C PHE A 118 8.89 59.76 -12.82
N GLY A 119 7.73 59.47 -12.23
CA GLY A 119 7.40 59.81 -10.85
C GLY A 119 7.66 58.66 -9.86
N PRO A 120 7.39 58.90 -8.56
CA PRO A 120 7.55 57.90 -7.49
C PRO A 120 6.84 56.56 -7.76
N GLU A 121 5.71 56.60 -8.47
CA GLU A 121 4.89 55.45 -8.84
C GLU A 121 5.57 54.58 -9.90
N PHE A 122 6.34 55.18 -10.82
CA PHE A 122 7.17 54.47 -11.79
C PHE A 122 8.29 53.70 -11.08
N ASP A 123 9.05 54.39 -10.23
CA ASP A 123 10.16 53.79 -9.47
C ASP A 123 9.66 52.68 -8.54
N SER A 124 8.46 52.82 -7.97
CA SER A 124 7.86 51.79 -7.13
C SER A 124 7.55 50.51 -7.91
N LYS A 125 6.93 50.63 -9.09
CA LYS A 125 6.60 49.48 -9.94
C LYS A 125 7.85 48.82 -10.52
N GLU A 126 8.88 49.59 -10.87
CA GLU A 126 10.16 49.05 -11.35
C GLU A 126 10.85 48.22 -10.24
N ARG A 127 10.89 48.73 -9.01
CA ARG A 127 11.43 48.00 -7.85
C ARG A 127 10.65 46.72 -7.58
N GLU A 128 9.33 46.77 -7.69
CA GLU A 128 8.48 45.60 -7.48
C GLU A 128 8.77 44.50 -8.53
N ILE A 129 8.93 44.84 -9.81
CA ILE A 129 9.30 43.86 -10.84
C ILE A 129 10.65 43.20 -10.53
N ARG A 130 11.65 43.98 -10.09
CA ARG A 130 12.97 43.44 -9.73
C ARG A 130 12.86 42.46 -8.56
N GLN A 131 12.09 42.81 -7.53
CA GLN A 131 11.85 41.93 -6.38
C GLN A 131 11.05 40.66 -6.73
N LEU A 132 10.18 40.71 -7.74
CA LEU A 132 9.40 39.55 -8.18
C LEU A 132 10.16 38.64 -9.16
N LYS A 133 11.32 39.09 -9.68
CA LYS A 133 12.18 38.33 -10.60
C LYS A 133 13.37 37.66 -9.91
N ASP A 134 13.78 38.16 -8.74
CA ASP A 134 14.83 37.59 -7.86
C ASP A 134 14.31 36.39 -7.04
#